data_AF-A0A836T747-F1
#
_entry.id   AF-A0A836T747-F1
#
_cell.length_a   1.000
_cell.length_b   1.000
_cell.length_c   1.000
_cell.angle_alpha   90.00
_cell.angle_beta   90.00
_cell.angle_gamma   90.00
#
_symmetry.space_group_name_H-M   'P 1'
#
loop_
_entity.id
_entity.type
_entity.pdbx_description
1 polymer ?
#
loop_
_entity_poly.entity_id
_entity_poly.type
_entity_poly.pdbx_seq_one_letter_code
_entity_poly.pdbx_strand_id
1 'polypeptide(L)'
;REWQRDKAEENKDEVRKSVAQHAAWEAERTGLLTAIREAKRSSKPINGNSLDRLKNELESHELDEPEELHPQRLFFEDTNAESLAYFAAKGYQSFSLWSDEAGLTIGSHGMRDDRMMGFLALLNRLWDGGEFEPCRKIAKTAPIIGRRCTVNLMLQNSILEHLQEAGKGLTRGIGAFARFLILKPISTMGSREYQEPPQSLPKMDRFHSRVLEIMLTH
;
A
#
# COMPACT_ATOMS: atom_id res chain seq x y z
N ARG A 1 10.80 -9.88 5.72
CA ARG A 1 9.59 -10.68 5.45
C ARG A 1 9.18 -11.53 6.67
N GLU A 2 10.11 -12.18 7.35
CA GLU A 2 9.88 -12.92 8.61
C GLU A 2 9.21 -12.09 9.71
N TRP A 3 9.80 -10.97 10.13
CA TRP A 3 9.17 -10.06 11.11
C TRP A 3 7.72 -9.70 10.82
N GLN A 4 7.37 -9.47 9.53
CA GLN A 4 6.00 -9.13 9.14
C GLN A 4 5.05 -10.30 9.42
N ARG A 5 5.49 -11.53 9.12
CA ARG A 5 4.71 -12.74 9.37
C ARG A 5 4.54 -12.96 10.87
N ASP A 6 5.59 -12.78 11.64
CA ASP A 6 5.56 -13.01 13.09
C ASP A 6 4.64 -11.98 13.77
N LYS A 7 4.76 -10.70 13.41
CA LYS A 7 3.83 -9.65 13.90
C LYS A 7 2.39 -9.86 13.44
N ALA A 8 2.19 -10.32 12.21
CA ALA A 8 0.87 -10.64 11.73
C ALA A 8 0.23 -11.81 12.49
N GLU A 9 1.03 -12.77 12.97
CA GLU A 9 0.54 -13.87 13.80
C GLU A 9 0.29 -13.43 15.24
N GLU A 10 1.17 -12.62 15.84
CA GLU A 10 0.99 -12.04 17.18
C GLU A 10 -0.30 -11.21 17.28
N ASN A 11 -0.55 -10.32 16.31
CA ASN A 11 -1.69 -9.39 16.34
C ASN A 11 -2.94 -9.94 15.64
N LYS A 12 -2.90 -11.19 15.17
CA LYS A 12 -3.94 -11.79 14.32
C LYS A 12 -5.32 -11.71 14.94
N ASP A 13 -5.43 -12.04 16.22
CA ASP A 13 -6.71 -12.08 16.93
C ASP A 13 -7.22 -10.67 17.24
N GLU A 14 -6.34 -9.72 17.52
CA GLU A 14 -6.71 -8.31 17.71
C GLU A 14 -7.23 -7.69 16.41
N VAL A 15 -6.52 -7.91 15.30
CA VAL A 15 -6.95 -7.48 13.96
C VAL A 15 -8.29 -8.11 13.61
N ARG A 16 -8.47 -9.42 13.84
CA ARG A 16 -9.75 -10.11 13.59
C ARG A 16 -10.90 -9.52 14.41
N LYS A 17 -10.66 -9.22 15.69
CA LYS A 17 -11.68 -8.60 16.56
C LYS A 17 -12.05 -7.20 16.07
N SER A 18 -11.07 -6.38 15.73
CA SER A 18 -11.30 -5.03 15.21
C SER A 18 -12.05 -5.05 13.87
N VAL A 19 -11.65 -5.92 12.93
CA VAL A 19 -12.36 -6.11 11.65
C VAL A 19 -13.80 -6.58 11.88
N ALA A 20 -14.03 -7.49 12.83
CA ALA A 20 -15.38 -7.95 13.16
C ALA A 20 -16.25 -6.85 13.81
N GLN A 21 -15.67 -6.02 14.68
CA GLN A 21 -16.36 -4.87 15.28
C GLN A 21 -16.75 -3.83 14.22
N HIS A 22 -15.83 -3.51 13.30
CA HIS A 22 -16.11 -2.60 12.20
C HIS A 22 -17.18 -3.16 11.24
N ALA A 23 -17.12 -4.47 10.92
CA ALA A 23 -18.13 -5.11 10.10
C ALA A 23 -19.52 -5.12 10.76
N ALA A 24 -19.61 -5.31 12.08
CA ALA A 24 -20.85 -5.21 12.82
C ALA A 24 -21.43 -3.79 12.76
N TRP A 25 -20.58 -2.78 12.98
CA TRP A 25 -20.96 -1.38 12.85
C TRP A 25 -21.44 -1.03 11.43
N GLU A 26 -20.77 -1.52 10.38
CA GLU A 26 -21.17 -1.29 8.98
C GLU A 26 -22.52 -1.96 8.64
N ALA A 27 -22.77 -3.15 9.19
CA ALA A 27 -24.04 -3.85 9.04
C ALA A 27 -25.20 -3.08 9.69
N GLU A 28 -25.02 -2.58 10.91
CA GLU A 28 -26.00 -1.75 11.62
C GLU A 28 -26.28 -0.44 10.87
N ARG A 29 -25.22 0.23 10.42
CA ARG A 29 -25.30 1.43 9.58
C ARG A 29 -26.11 1.19 8.31
N THR A 30 -25.86 0.08 7.62
CA THR A 30 -26.59 -0.29 6.41
C THR A 30 -28.06 -0.58 6.71
N GLY A 31 -28.35 -1.22 7.84
CA GLY A 31 -29.70 -1.43 8.35
C GLY A 31 -30.45 -0.11 8.59
N LEU A 32 -29.83 0.82 9.30
CA LEU A 32 -30.38 2.16 9.57
C LEU A 32 -30.65 2.94 8.29
N LEU A 33 -29.70 2.97 7.34
CA LEU A 33 -29.89 3.62 6.04
C LEU A 33 -31.07 3.02 5.25
N THR A 34 -31.25 1.70 5.34
CA THR A 34 -32.38 1.00 4.69
C THR A 34 -33.70 1.35 5.36
N ALA A 35 -33.77 1.33 6.70
CA ALA A 35 -34.95 1.73 7.46
C ALA A 35 -35.36 3.19 7.19
N ILE A 36 -34.39 4.11 7.10
CA ILE A 36 -34.63 5.52 6.76
C ILE A 36 -35.22 5.65 5.35
N ARG A 37 -34.67 4.92 4.37
CA ARG A 37 -35.18 4.92 2.99
C ARG A 37 -36.62 4.43 2.93
N GLU A 38 -36.94 3.36 3.66
CA GLU A 38 -38.29 2.79 3.70
C GLU A 38 -39.28 3.69 4.44
N ALA A 39 -38.88 4.29 5.57
CA ALA A 39 -39.74 5.18 6.36
C ALA A 39 -40.10 6.43 5.56
N LYS A 40 -39.13 6.96 4.80
CA LYS A 40 -39.34 8.06 3.86
C LYS A 40 -40.29 7.67 2.71
N ARG A 41 -40.20 6.44 2.19
CA ARG A 41 -41.05 5.96 1.09
C ARG A 41 -42.49 5.71 1.54
N SER A 42 -42.69 5.18 2.74
CA SER A 42 -44.00 4.78 3.26
C SER A 42 -44.74 5.90 3.99
N SER A 43 -44.08 7.02 4.29
CA SER A 43 -44.60 8.14 5.11
C SER A 43 -45.21 7.68 6.44
N LYS A 44 -44.75 6.54 6.95
CA LYS A 44 -45.23 5.89 8.18
C LYS A 44 -44.03 5.46 9.02
N PRO A 45 -44.18 5.40 10.35
CA PRO A 45 -43.15 4.84 11.22
C PRO A 45 -42.90 3.37 10.88
N ILE A 46 -41.63 2.96 10.90
CA ILE A 46 -41.20 1.57 10.69
C ILE A 46 -40.75 1.01 12.03
N ASN A 47 -41.27 -0.16 12.41
CA ASN A 47 -41.02 -0.78 13.72
C ASN A 47 -41.28 0.16 14.92
N GLY A 48 -42.24 1.09 14.79
CA GLY A 48 -42.55 2.06 15.84
C GLY A 48 -41.60 3.27 15.93
N ASN A 49 -40.53 3.31 15.12
CA ASN A 49 -39.60 4.42 15.09
C ASN A 49 -40.01 5.47 14.04
N SER A 50 -40.03 6.74 14.45
CA SER A 50 -40.23 7.87 13.54
C SER A 50 -38.99 8.10 12.67
N LEU A 51 -39.18 8.76 11.52
CA LEU A 51 -38.08 9.13 10.62
C LEU A 51 -37.00 9.93 11.34
N ASP A 52 -37.38 10.86 12.22
CA ASP A 52 -36.43 11.69 12.95
C ASP A 52 -35.65 10.89 14.00
N ARG A 53 -36.29 9.90 14.64
CA ARG A 53 -35.59 8.99 15.56
C ARG A 53 -34.51 8.18 14.84
N LEU A 54 -34.83 7.61 13.67
CA LEU A 54 -33.87 6.84 12.88
C LEU A 54 -32.69 7.69 12.38
N LYS A 55 -32.91 8.97 12.06
CA LYS A 55 -31.83 9.90 11.72
C LYS A 55 -30.93 10.19 12.90
N ASN A 56 -31.50 10.47 14.07
CA ASN A 56 -30.72 10.72 15.29
C ASN A 56 -29.91 9.47 15.69
N GLU A 57 -30.49 8.28 15.53
CA GLU A 57 -29.82 7.00 15.79
C GLU A 57 -28.66 6.78 14.81
N LEU A 58 -28.83 7.11 13.53
CA LEU A 58 -27.73 7.09 12.56
C LEU A 58 -26.64 8.11 12.91
N GLU A 59 -27.00 9.32 13.33
CA GLU A 59 -26.02 10.33 13.75
C GLU A 59 -25.21 9.87 14.97
N SER A 60 -25.85 9.28 15.98
CA SER A 60 -25.13 8.69 17.12
C SER A 60 -24.26 7.51 16.69
N HIS A 61 -24.76 6.65 15.82
CA HIS A 61 -24.04 5.48 15.33
C HIS A 61 -22.78 5.87 14.56
N GLU A 62 -22.84 6.92 13.75
CA GLU A 62 -21.67 7.43 13.00
C GLU A 62 -20.59 8.01 13.92
N LEU A 63 -20.92 8.44 15.14
CA LEU A 63 -19.93 8.90 16.13
C LEU A 63 -19.22 7.74 16.84
N ASP A 64 -19.84 6.56 16.88
CA ASP A 64 -19.32 5.36 17.52
C ASP A 64 -18.59 4.43 16.52
N GLU A 65 -18.11 4.95 15.37
CA GLU A 65 -17.34 4.18 14.38
C GLU A 65 -16.05 3.63 15.02
N PRO A 66 -15.88 2.29 15.11
CA PRO A 66 -14.68 1.71 15.69
C PRO A 66 -13.49 1.87 14.73
N GLU A 67 -12.32 2.18 15.29
CA GLU A 67 -11.07 2.23 14.52
C GLU A 67 -10.71 0.84 13.99
N GLU A 68 -10.54 0.74 12.67
CA GLU A 68 -10.15 -0.51 12.01
C GLU A 68 -8.62 -0.69 12.10
N LEU A 69 -8.20 -1.77 12.77
CA LEU A 69 -6.81 -2.17 12.84
C LEU A 69 -6.44 -2.93 11.57
N HIS A 70 -5.47 -2.40 10.84
CA HIS A 70 -4.93 -3.07 9.67
C HIS A 70 -3.69 -3.88 10.01
N PRO A 71 -3.53 -5.10 9.45
CA PRO A 71 -2.35 -5.92 9.70
C PRO A 71 -1.10 -5.20 9.18
N GLN A 72 0.03 -5.42 9.86
CA GLN A 72 1.31 -4.90 9.44
C GLN A 72 1.69 -5.52 8.10
N ARG A 73 1.54 -4.74 7.02
CA ARG A 73 1.95 -5.13 5.66
C ARG A 73 3.01 -4.15 5.18
N LEU A 74 4.25 -4.60 5.23
CA LEU A 74 5.42 -3.81 4.86
C LEU A 74 5.79 -3.95 3.38
N PHE A 75 5.54 -5.11 2.75
CA PHE A 75 6.05 -5.37 1.40
C PHE A 75 4.91 -5.47 0.37
N PHE A 76 5.04 -4.69 -0.70
CA PHE A 76 4.20 -4.70 -1.90
C PHE A 76 5.08 -4.99 -3.11
N GLU A 77 4.60 -5.82 -4.03
CA GLU A 77 5.41 -6.28 -5.18
C GLU A 77 4.73 -5.92 -6.49
N ASP A 78 3.43 -6.21 -6.60
CA ASP A 78 2.57 -5.77 -7.70
C ASP A 78 1.44 -4.90 -7.15
N THR A 79 1.45 -3.61 -7.51
CA THR A 79 0.39 -2.67 -7.16
C THR A 79 0.30 -1.56 -8.20
N ASN A 80 -0.92 -1.09 -8.45
CA ASN A 80 -1.16 0.13 -9.21
C ASN A 80 -1.27 1.35 -8.27
N ALA A 81 -1.37 2.55 -8.86
CA ALA A 81 -1.47 3.82 -8.12
C ALA A 81 -2.69 3.90 -7.21
N GLU A 82 -3.83 3.36 -7.63
CA GLU A 82 -5.09 3.46 -6.89
C GLU A 82 -5.07 2.54 -5.66
N SER A 83 -4.62 1.31 -5.84
CA SER A 83 -4.42 0.35 -4.76
C SER A 83 -3.37 0.83 -3.76
N LEU A 84 -2.27 1.44 -4.24
CA LEU A 84 -1.24 1.99 -3.37
C LEU A 84 -1.74 3.20 -2.58
N ALA A 85 -2.49 4.10 -3.22
CA ALA A 85 -3.09 5.25 -2.55
C ALA A 85 -4.13 4.83 -1.51
N TYR A 86 -4.97 3.84 -1.82
CA TYR A 86 -5.92 3.27 -0.87
C TYR A 86 -5.20 2.67 0.35
N PHE A 87 -4.15 1.88 0.12
CA PHE A 87 -3.36 1.32 1.21
C PHE A 87 -2.67 2.42 2.03
N ALA A 88 -2.12 3.46 1.39
CA ALA A 88 -1.53 4.58 2.11
C ALA A 88 -2.56 5.31 2.99
N ALA A 89 -3.81 5.44 2.55
CA ALA A 89 -4.86 6.11 3.31
C ALA A 89 -5.36 5.29 4.50
N LYS A 90 -5.58 3.99 4.30
CA LYS A 90 -6.22 3.13 5.30
C LYS A 90 -5.25 2.18 6.00
N GLY A 91 -4.36 1.52 5.28
CA GLY A 91 -3.50 0.44 5.77
C GLY A 91 -2.46 0.83 6.81
N TYR A 92 -1.42 0.00 6.95
CA TYR A 92 -0.37 0.21 7.94
C TYR A 92 0.46 1.48 7.64
N GLN A 93 0.93 2.16 8.69
CA GLN A 93 1.58 3.48 8.58
C GLN A 93 2.91 3.46 7.81
N SER A 94 3.62 2.34 7.84
CA SER A 94 4.90 2.16 7.15
C SER A 94 4.82 1.03 6.16
N PHE A 95 5.25 1.26 4.92
CA PHE A 95 5.24 0.23 3.90
C PHE A 95 6.28 0.49 2.82
N SER A 96 6.46 -0.50 1.95
CA SER A 96 7.46 -0.46 0.92
C SER A 96 7.04 -1.18 -0.35
N LEU A 97 7.37 -0.59 -1.49
CA LEU A 97 7.23 -1.18 -2.81
C LEU A 97 8.56 -1.81 -3.19
N TRP A 98 8.58 -3.13 -3.35
CA TRP A 98 9.75 -3.95 -3.71
C TRP A 98 9.41 -4.76 -4.94
N SER A 99 10.05 -4.45 -6.07
CA SER A 99 9.86 -5.22 -7.30
C SER A 99 11.21 -5.54 -7.91
N ASP A 100 11.48 -6.82 -8.13
CA ASP A 100 12.61 -7.32 -8.92
C ASP A 100 12.35 -7.22 -10.43
N GLU A 101 11.08 -7.08 -10.83
CA GLU A 101 10.62 -6.81 -12.18
C GLU A 101 9.79 -5.50 -12.23
N ALA A 102 10.42 -4.37 -11.90
CA ALA A 102 9.73 -3.08 -11.90
C ALA A 102 9.13 -2.69 -13.27
N GLY A 103 9.56 -3.36 -14.34
CA GLY A 103 8.91 -3.30 -15.64
C GLY A 103 7.44 -3.69 -15.62
N LEU A 104 7.04 -4.69 -14.82
CA LEU A 104 5.63 -5.09 -14.72
C LEU A 104 4.77 -4.03 -14.04
N THR A 105 5.30 -3.38 -13.00
CA THR A 105 4.58 -2.39 -12.19
C THR A 105 4.60 -0.97 -12.79
N ILE A 106 5.69 -0.57 -13.44
CA ILE A 106 5.90 0.80 -13.91
C ILE A 106 5.81 0.91 -15.43
N GLY A 107 6.12 -0.15 -16.17
CA GLY A 107 6.32 -0.09 -17.63
C GLY A 107 5.73 -1.27 -18.39
N SER A 108 4.69 -1.93 -17.88
CA SER A 108 4.09 -3.04 -18.62
C SER A 108 3.56 -2.49 -19.94
N HIS A 109 3.67 -3.29 -21.01
CA HIS A 109 3.34 -2.88 -22.39
C HIS A 109 1.89 -2.36 -22.57
N GLY A 110 1.04 -2.46 -21.54
CA GLY A 110 -0.32 -1.92 -21.48
C GLY A 110 -0.51 -0.67 -20.61
N MET A 111 0.53 -0.13 -19.97
CA MET A 111 0.43 1.11 -19.19
C MET A 111 0.63 2.33 -20.08
N ARG A 112 -0.42 3.13 -20.28
CA ARG A 112 -0.32 4.45 -20.93
C ARG A 112 0.60 5.36 -20.11
N ASP A 113 1.44 6.17 -20.77
CA ASP A 113 2.35 7.14 -20.16
C ASP A 113 1.70 7.96 -19.03
N ASP A 114 0.45 8.38 -19.19
CA ASP A 114 -0.30 9.14 -18.18
C ASP A 114 -0.46 8.37 -16.84
N ARG A 115 -0.66 7.05 -16.89
CA ARG A 115 -0.80 6.21 -15.69
C ARG A 115 0.54 6.05 -14.97
N MET A 116 1.61 5.89 -15.74
CA MET A 116 2.97 5.84 -15.20
C MET A 116 3.35 7.16 -14.53
N MET A 117 3.05 8.29 -15.17
CA MET A 117 3.26 9.61 -14.60
C MET A 117 2.46 9.83 -13.32
N GLY A 118 1.19 9.42 -13.30
CA GLY A 118 0.37 9.47 -12.09
C GLY A 118 0.92 8.60 -10.96
N PHE A 119 1.48 7.44 -11.28
CA PHE A 119 2.11 6.56 -10.30
C PHE A 119 3.40 7.17 -9.72
N LEU A 120 4.30 7.69 -10.56
CA LEU A 120 5.51 8.38 -10.10
C LEU A 120 5.19 9.62 -9.26
N ALA A 121 4.17 10.39 -9.64
CA ALA A 121 3.72 11.54 -8.86
C ALA A 121 3.22 11.13 -7.47
N LEU A 122 2.49 10.01 -7.38
CA LEU A 122 2.08 9.42 -6.09
C LEU A 122 3.29 9.03 -5.25
N LEU A 123 4.28 8.34 -5.82
CA LEU A 123 5.51 7.96 -5.11
C LEU A 123 6.28 9.18 -4.60
N ASN A 124 6.39 10.24 -5.41
CA ASN A 124 7.02 11.49 -4.99
C ASN A 124 6.29 12.10 -3.79
N ARG A 125 4.95 12.10 -3.82
CA ARG A 125 4.14 12.65 -2.73
C ARG A 125 4.29 11.86 -1.43
N LEU A 126 4.34 10.53 -1.54
CA LEU A 126 4.59 9.63 -0.41
C LEU A 126 6.01 9.78 0.15
N TRP A 127 6.99 10.08 -0.71
CA TRP A 127 8.38 10.33 -0.30
C TRP A 127 8.55 11.69 0.40
N ASP A 128 7.88 12.73 -0.10
CA ASP A 128 7.91 14.08 0.50
C ASP A 128 7.30 14.09 1.93
N GLY A 129 6.55 13.04 2.32
CA GLY A 129 5.93 12.90 3.64
C GLY A 129 4.80 13.90 3.92
N GLY A 130 4.41 14.68 2.90
CA GLY A 130 3.39 15.71 3.01
C GLY A 130 1.97 15.13 3.03
N GLU A 131 1.06 15.86 3.67
CA GLU A 131 -0.35 15.49 3.72
C GLU A 131 -0.99 15.64 2.34
N PHE A 132 -1.72 14.63 1.88
CA PHE A 132 -2.52 14.78 0.67
C PHE A 132 -3.81 13.98 0.72
N GLU A 133 -4.85 14.57 0.17
CA GLU A 133 -6.18 13.98 0.12
C GLU A 133 -6.47 13.54 -1.33
N PRO A 134 -6.53 12.23 -1.61
CA PRO A 134 -6.92 11.74 -2.92
C PRO A 134 -8.39 12.07 -3.17
N CYS A 135 -8.69 13.09 -3.97
CA CYS A 135 -10.07 13.50 -4.25
C CYS A 135 -10.79 12.62 -5.31
N ARG A 136 -10.28 11.41 -5.60
CA ARG A 136 -10.89 10.50 -6.59
C ARG A 136 -11.96 9.61 -5.94
N LYS A 137 -13.16 9.66 -6.50
CA LYS A 137 -14.48 9.16 -6.06
C LYS A 137 -14.61 7.69 -5.58
N ILE A 138 -13.55 6.89 -5.48
CA ILE A 138 -13.69 5.43 -5.30
C ILE A 138 -13.87 5.04 -3.83
N ALA A 139 -13.46 5.87 -2.88
CA ALA A 139 -13.88 5.79 -1.49
C ALA A 139 -13.62 7.17 -0.85
N LYS A 140 -14.30 7.49 0.26
CA LYS A 140 -13.85 8.57 1.15
C LYS A 140 -12.49 8.17 1.73
N THR A 141 -11.42 8.30 0.94
CA THR A 141 -10.07 8.06 1.43
C THR A 141 -9.73 9.19 2.37
N ALA A 142 -9.60 8.85 3.66
CA ALA A 142 -9.06 9.73 4.67
C ALA A 142 -7.76 10.39 4.16
N PRO A 143 -7.44 11.61 4.62
CA PRO A 143 -6.20 12.26 4.24
C PRO A 143 -5.01 11.36 4.58
N ILE A 144 -4.07 11.25 3.65
CA ILE A 144 -2.85 10.48 3.84
C ILE A 144 -1.90 11.33 4.68
N ILE A 145 -1.85 11.05 5.98
CA ILE A 145 -1.06 11.79 6.97
C ILE A 145 -0.08 10.84 7.65
N GLY A 146 1.16 11.29 7.86
CA GLY A 146 2.15 10.57 8.67
C GLY A 146 2.57 9.20 8.12
N ARG A 147 2.43 8.97 6.82
CA ARG A 147 2.78 7.69 6.18
C ARG A 147 4.23 7.67 5.72
N ARG A 148 4.87 6.50 5.83
CA ARG A 148 6.26 6.26 5.40
C ARG A 148 6.29 5.21 4.29
N CYS A 149 6.74 5.61 3.11
CA CYS A 149 6.88 4.72 1.96
C CYS A 149 8.37 4.58 1.58
N THR A 150 8.85 3.35 1.45
CA THR A 150 10.16 3.05 0.85
C THR A 150 9.97 2.37 -0.50
N VAL A 151 10.76 2.74 -1.49
CA VAL A 151 10.63 2.17 -2.84
C VAL A 151 11.97 1.57 -3.26
N ASN A 152 11.96 0.28 -3.57
CA ASN A 152 13.10 -0.48 -4.06
C ASN A 152 12.68 -1.20 -5.35
N LEU A 153 13.31 -0.83 -6.46
CA LEU A 153 12.91 -1.28 -7.79
C LEU A 153 14.15 -1.75 -8.53
N MET A 154 14.12 -2.98 -9.03
CA MET A 154 15.06 -3.47 -10.02
C MET A 154 14.38 -3.42 -11.38
N LEU A 155 15.09 -2.83 -12.34
CA LEU A 155 14.59 -2.58 -13.69
C LEU A 155 15.65 -2.97 -14.71
N GLN A 156 15.21 -3.51 -15.84
CA GLN A 156 16.09 -3.68 -16.99
C GLN A 156 16.49 -2.30 -17.54
N ASN A 157 17.67 -2.22 -18.14
CA ASN A 157 18.18 -0.96 -18.68
C ASN A 157 17.25 -0.34 -19.75
N SER A 158 16.63 -1.16 -20.59
CA SER A 158 15.65 -0.72 -21.60
C SER A 158 14.42 -0.05 -20.97
N ILE A 159 13.95 -0.54 -19.81
CA ILE A 159 12.83 0.05 -19.08
C ILE A 159 13.25 1.40 -18.48
N LEU A 160 14.47 1.51 -17.96
CA LEU A 160 15.00 2.78 -17.46
C LEU A 160 15.08 3.83 -18.56
N GLU A 161 15.58 3.45 -19.74
CA GLU A 161 15.66 4.33 -20.92
C GLU A 161 14.25 4.78 -21.33
N HIS A 162 13.30 3.84 -21.40
CA HIS A 162 11.90 4.18 -21.67
C HIS A 162 11.32 5.15 -20.64
N LEU A 163 11.59 4.95 -19.35
CA LEU A 163 11.14 5.84 -18.27
C LEU A 163 11.75 7.25 -18.38
N GLN A 164 12.99 7.35 -18.83
CA GLN A 164 13.67 8.63 -19.07
C GLN A 164 13.07 9.38 -20.26
N GLU A 165 12.69 8.65 -21.31
CA GLU A 165 12.10 9.21 -22.53
C GLU A 165 10.59 9.49 -22.40
N ALA A 166 9.92 8.77 -21.51
CA ALA A 166 8.48 8.84 -21.32
C ALA A 166 7.98 10.26 -21.02
N GLY A 167 6.83 10.59 -21.61
CA GLY A 167 6.29 11.95 -21.54
C GLY A 167 7.25 13.00 -22.12
N LYS A 168 8.11 12.66 -23.10
CA LYS A 168 9.10 13.59 -23.70
C LYS A 168 10.07 14.17 -22.66
N GLY A 169 10.46 13.39 -21.65
CA GLY A 169 11.33 13.83 -20.56
C GLY A 169 10.59 14.53 -19.41
N LEU A 170 9.25 14.52 -19.37
CA LEU A 170 8.49 15.05 -18.23
C LEU A 170 8.74 14.26 -16.93
N THR A 171 9.18 13.00 -16.97
CA THR A 171 9.62 12.26 -15.77
C THR A 171 10.78 12.96 -15.05
N ARG A 172 11.63 13.66 -15.80
CA ARG A 172 12.64 14.59 -15.25
C ARG A 172 12.00 15.85 -14.68
N GLY A 173 10.98 16.38 -15.35
CA GLY A 173 10.25 17.59 -14.94
C GLY A 173 9.46 17.45 -13.64
N ILE A 174 8.91 16.28 -13.34
CA ILE A 174 8.21 16.00 -12.06
C ILE A 174 9.19 15.73 -10.90
N GLY A 175 10.50 15.65 -11.18
CA GLY A 175 11.54 15.43 -10.18
C GLY A 175 11.53 14.04 -9.56
N ALA A 176 10.98 13.03 -10.25
CA ALA A 176 10.96 11.65 -9.74
C ALA A 176 12.39 11.12 -9.56
N PHE A 177 13.21 11.15 -10.62
CA PHE A 177 14.59 10.66 -10.56
C PHE A 177 15.49 11.37 -9.54
N ALA A 178 15.16 12.59 -9.12
CA ALA A 178 15.89 13.30 -8.07
C ALA A 178 15.62 12.73 -6.66
N ARG A 179 14.52 11.99 -6.48
CA ARG A 179 14.11 11.36 -5.22
C ARG A 179 14.54 9.89 -5.12
N PHE A 180 15.03 9.31 -6.21
CA PHE A 180 15.54 7.94 -6.25
C PHE A 180 17.07 7.92 -6.25
N LEU A 181 17.64 7.01 -5.48
CA LEU A 181 19.04 6.62 -5.64
C LEU A 181 19.13 5.60 -6.77
N ILE A 182 19.65 6.02 -7.93
CA ILE A 182 19.76 5.18 -9.12
C ILE A 182 21.17 4.58 -9.17
N LEU A 183 21.24 3.26 -9.22
CA LEU A 183 22.48 2.51 -9.41
C LEU A 183 22.43 1.80 -10.76
N LYS A 184 23.35 2.15 -11.67
CA LYS A 184 23.53 1.48 -12.96
C LYS A 184 24.91 0.81 -12.97
N PRO A 185 25.06 -0.38 -12.37
CA PRO A 185 26.33 -1.09 -12.39
C PRO A 185 26.69 -1.48 -13.83
N ILE A 186 27.99 -1.55 -14.11
CA ILE A 186 28.49 -2.03 -15.39
C ILE A 186 28.06 -3.50 -15.54
N SER A 187 27.48 -3.84 -16.69
CA SER A 187 27.10 -5.22 -16.98
C SER A 187 28.33 -6.13 -16.96
N THR A 188 28.27 -7.18 -16.14
CA THR A 188 29.23 -8.30 -16.17
C THR A 188 28.73 -9.46 -17.04
N MET A 189 27.60 -9.26 -17.72
CA MET A 189 27.01 -10.26 -18.61
C MET A 189 27.93 -10.45 -19.81
N GLY A 190 28.44 -11.67 -20.00
CA GLY A 190 29.43 -12.00 -21.03
C GLY A 190 30.90 -11.94 -20.56
N SER A 191 31.19 -11.43 -19.35
CA SER A 191 32.53 -11.45 -18.76
C SER A 191 32.68 -12.39 -17.56
N ARG A 192 31.62 -13.18 -17.25
CA ARG A 192 31.72 -14.27 -16.28
C ARG A 192 32.57 -15.39 -16.87
N GLU A 193 33.85 -15.41 -16.54
CA GLU A 193 34.67 -16.60 -16.71
C GLU A 193 34.08 -17.73 -15.86
N TYR A 194 34.00 -18.93 -16.44
CA TYR A 194 33.55 -20.10 -15.69
C TYR A 194 34.50 -20.36 -14.53
N GLN A 195 33.95 -20.43 -13.32
CA GLN A 195 34.69 -20.77 -12.12
C GLN A 195 34.07 -22.03 -11.52
N GLU A 196 34.87 -23.07 -11.33
CA GLU A 196 34.40 -24.33 -10.75
C GLU A 196 33.89 -24.06 -9.32
N PRO A 197 32.67 -24.51 -8.97
CA PRO A 197 32.09 -24.21 -7.67
C PRO A 197 32.98 -24.80 -6.56
N PRO A 198 33.37 -24.01 -5.55
CA PRO A 198 34.20 -24.51 -4.46
C PRO A 198 33.45 -25.59 -3.67
N GLN A 199 34.13 -26.65 -3.24
CA GLN A 199 33.54 -27.76 -2.47
C GLN A 199 32.94 -27.32 -1.12
N SER A 200 33.31 -26.14 -0.60
CA SER A 200 32.75 -25.56 0.62
C SER A 200 32.74 -24.03 0.55
N LEU A 201 31.76 -23.43 1.23
CA LEU A 201 31.57 -21.97 1.31
C LEU A 201 31.55 -21.49 2.78
N PRO A 202 32.64 -21.68 3.55
CA PRO A 202 32.66 -21.41 4.99
C PRO A 202 32.36 -19.96 5.36
N LYS A 203 32.59 -19.00 4.45
CA LYS A 203 32.21 -17.58 4.64
C LYS A 203 30.70 -17.37 4.59
N MET A 204 30.00 -18.13 3.74
CA MET A 204 28.54 -18.06 3.61
C MET A 204 27.88 -18.69 4.83
N ASP A 205 28.42 -19.81 5.32
CA ASP A 205 27.98 -20.44 6.58
C ASP A 205 28.17 -19.51 7.78
N ARG A 206 29.30 -18.80 7.85
CA ARG A 206 29.57 -17.81 8.89
C ARG A 206 28.64 -16.60 8.80
N PHE A 207 28.33 -16.13 7.59
CA PHE A 207 27.37 -15.06 7.36
C PHE A 207 25.97 -15.46 7.85
N HIS A 208 25.47 -16.63 7.45
CA HIS A 208 24.18 -17.15 7.92
C HIS A 208 24.15 -17.29 9.44
N SER A 209 25.21 -17.83 10.04
CA SER A 209 25.32 -17.98 11.50
C SER A 209 25.27 -16.63 12.23
N ARG A 210 25.97 -15.62 11.70
CA ARG A 210 25.98 -14.28 12.29
C ARG A 210 24.65 -13.54 12.13
N VAL A 211 23.98 -13.70 10.99
CA VAL A 211 22.63 -13.15 10.78
C VAL A 211 21.64 -13.79 11.76
N LEU A 212 21.70 -15.12 11.93
CA LEU A 212 20.90 -15.84 12.93
C LEU A 212 21.16 -15.35 14.35
N GLU A 213 22.42 -15.19 14.74
CA GLU A 213 22.80 -14.69 16.06
C GLU A 213 22.24 -13.28 16.34
N ILE A 214 22.34 -12.37 15.36
CA ILE A 214 21.79 -11.01 15.48
C ILE A 214 20.25 -11.04 15.58
N MET A 215 19.60 -11.98 14.90
CA MET A 215 18.14 -12.13 14.96
C MET A 215 17.65 -12.74 16.29
N LEU A 216 18.49 -13.54 16.95
CA LEU A 216 18.15 -14.23 18.21
C LEU A 216 18.53 -13.46 19.47
N THR A 217 19.34 -12.41 19.35
CA THR A 217 19.74 -11.57 20.50
C THR A 217 18.79 -10.37 20.57
N HIS A 218 17.90 -10.38 21.58
CA HIS A 218 16.93 -9.32 21.88
C HIS A 218 17.57 -7.98 22.26
#